data_AF-A0A1N6FUN1-F1
#
_entry.id   AF-A0A1N6FUN1-F1
#
_cell.length_a   1.000
_cell.length_b   1.000
_cell.length_c   1.000
_cell.angle_alpha   90.00
_cell.angle_beta   90.00
_cell.angle_gamma   90.00
#
_symmetry.space_group_name_H-M   'P 1'
#
loop_
_entity.id
_entity.type
_entity.pdbx_description
1 polymer ?
#
loop_
_entity_poly.entity_id
_entity_poly.type
_entity_poly.pdbx_seq_one_letter_code
_entity_poly.pdbx_strand_id
1 'polypeptide(L)' 'MTNQPAYKFKIGLITATIWDNDGFHSVDFSRGYKTAEGDWRSSSSFAHNDLLNVAKCAERAEKWIARQKAMDHE' A
#
# COMPACT_ATOMS: atom_id res chain seq x y z
N MET A 1 -3.30 -12.69 -16.75
CA MET A 1 -3.79 -13.01 -15.40
C MET A 1 -3.69 -11.74 -14.60
N THR A 2 -4.80 -11.21 -14.11
CA THR A 2 -4.78 -9.98 -13.32
C THR A 2 -4.21 -10.34 -11.96
N ASN A 3 -2.95 -10.00 -11.69
CA ASN A 3 -2.43 -10.06 -10.33
C ASN A 3 -3.37 -9.20 -9.49
N GLN A 4 -4.18 -9.84 -8.65
CA GLN A 4 -4.95 -9.13 -7.65
C GLN A 4 -4.01 -8.90 -6.48
N PRO A 5 -4.03 -7.71 -5.87
CA PRO A 5 -3.23 -7.48 -4.68
C PRO A 5 -3.70 -8.41 -3.55
N ALA A 6 -2.75 -8.99 -2.83
CA ALA A 6 -3.02 -9.85 -1.68
C ALA A 6 -3.75 -9.07 -0.57
N TYR A 7 -3.39 -7.79 -0.41
CA TYR A 7 -4.10 -6.90 0.50
C TYR A 7 -3.96 -5.44 0.08
N LYS A 8 -4.99 -4.62 0.31
CA LYS A 8 -4.96 -3.21 -0.05
C LYS A 8 -5.73 -2.40 0.98
N PHE A 9 -5.12 -1.32 1.46
CA PHE A 9 -5.75 -0.43 2.44
C PHE A 9 -5.26 1.01 2.28
N LYS A 10 -5.93 1.95 2.95
CA LYS A 10 -5.69 3.39 2.80
C LYS A 10 -5.66 4.10 4.15
N ILE A 11 -4.81 5.12 4.28
CA ILE A 11 -4.81 6.10 5.37
C ILE A 11 -4.78 7.49 4.73
N GLY A 12 -5.84 8.27 4.93
CA GLY A 12 -5.98 9.57 4.28
C GLY A 12 -5.97 9.45 2.76
N LEU A 13 -4.98 10.05 2.11
CA LEU A 13 -4.76 9.95 0.65
C LEU A 13 -3.78 8.84 0.25
N ILE A 14 -3.09 8.21 1.21
CA ILE A 14 -2.06 7.21 0.95
C ILE A 14 -2.68 5.82 0.93
N THR A 15 -2.47 5.10 -0.17
CA THR A 15 -2.87 3.71 -0.35
C THR A 15 -1.62 2.84 -0.28
N ALA A 16 -1.67 1.78 0.52
CA ALA A 16 -0.71 0.68 0.49
C ALA A 16 -1.35 -0.50 -0.25
N THR A 17 -0.64 -1.03 -1.23
CA THR A 17 -1.04 -2.21 -1.99
C THR A 17 0.03 -3.28 -1.80
N ILE A 18 -0.34 -4.39 -1.19
CA ILE A 18 0.54 -5.52 -0.93
C ILE A 18 0.32 -6.56 -2.04
N TRP A 19 1.40 -7.00 -2.64
CA TRP A 19 1.43 -8.05 -3.65
C TRP A 19 2.08 -9.30 -3.06
N ASP A 20 1.52 -10.46 -3.40
CA ASP A 20 2.18 -11.74 -3.21
C ASP A 20 2.83 -12.14 -4.54
N ASN A 21 4.14 -12.40 -4.49
CA ASN A 21 4.96 -12.73 -5.65
C ASN A 21 5.57 -14.14 -5.48
N ASP A 22 4.73 -15.11 -5.13
CA ASP A 22 5.09 -16.53 -5.01
C ASP A 22 6.30 -16.75 -4.10
N GLY A 23 6.17 -16.36 -2.82
CA GLY A 23 7.18 -16.59 -1.79
C GLY A 23 7.83 -15.33 -1.22
N PHE A 24 7.51 -14.16 -1.76
CA PHE A 24 7.83 -12.88 -1.14
C PHE A 24 6.75 -11.83 -1.39
N HIS A 25 6.62 -10.90 -0.45
CA HIS A 25 5.66 -9.81 -0.54
C HIS A 25 6.36 -8.51 -0.96
N SER A 26 5.73 -7.75 -1.85
CA SER A 26 6.13 -6.37 -2.16
C SER A 26 5.00 -5.39 -1.78
N VAL A 27 5.34 -4.12 -1.55
CA VAL A 27 4.36 -3.10 -1.16
C VAL A 27 4.53 -1.86 -2.02
N ASP A 28 3.47 -1.47 -2.72
CA ASP A 28 3.38 -0.20 -3.43
C ASP A 28 2.63 0.83 -2.59
N PHE A 29 3.22 2.01 -2.43
CA PHE A 29 2.57 3.17 -1.86
C PHE A 29 2.19 4.16 -2.94
N SER A 30 0.96 4.65 -2.91
CA SER A 30 0.53 5.72 -3.81
C SER A 30 -0.31 6.76 -3.08
N ARG A 31 -0.16 8.02 -3.46
CA ARG A 31 -0.98 9.13 -3.02
C ARG A 31 -2.05 9.44 -4.06
N GLY A 32 -3.32 9.33 -3.67
CA GLY A 32 -4.43 9.80 -4.48
C GLY A 32 -4.53 11.33 -4.45
N TYR A 33 -4.76 11.95 -5.60
CA TYR A 33 -5.02 13.38 -5.71
C TYR A 33 -6.09 13.63 -6.79
N LYS A 34 -6.80 14.76 -6.67
CA LYS A 34 -7.79 15.19 -7.66
C LYS A 34 -7.13 16.22 -8.59
N THR A 35 -7.28 16.05 -9.90
CA THR A 35 -6.76 17.00 -10.90
C THR A 35 -7.66 18.24 -11.00
N ALA A 36 -7.22 19.24 -11.76
CA ALA A 36 -8.01 20.45 -12.00
C ALA A 36 -9.33 20.15 -12.73
N GLU A 37 -9.33 19.13 -13.60
CA GLU A 37 -10.50 18.64 -14.34
C GLU A 37 -11.46 17.82 -13.46
N GLY A 38 -11.06 17.52 -12.22
CA GLY A 38 -11.86 16.78 -11.26
C GLY A 38 -11.63 15.27 -11.26
N ASP A 39 -10.70 14.76 -12.07
CA ASP A 39 -10.36 13.34 -12.11
C ASP A 39 -9.50 12.92 -10.93
N TRP A 40 -9.68 11.70 -10.44
CA TRP A 40 -8.76 11.11 -9.47
C TRP A 40 -7.57 10.46 -10.17
N ARG A 41 -6.37 10.76 -9.70
CA ARG A 41 -5.11 10.19 -10.14
C ARG A 41 -4.28 9.74 -8.94
N SER A 42 -3.22 8.98 -9.19
CA SER A 42 -2.28 8.52 -8.18
C SER A 42 -0.86 8.96 -8.52
N SER A 43 -0.06 9.26 -7.50
CA SER A 43 1.36 9.58 -7.62
C SER A 43 2.18 8.76 -6.62
N SER A 44 3.44 8.49 -6.95
CA SER A 44 4.45 7.93 -6.05
C SER A 44 5.31 9.01 -5.39
N SER A 45 4.97 10.29 -5.58
CA SER A 45 5.61 11.42 -4.90
C SER A 45 4.80 11.86 -3.69
N PHE A 46 5.49 12.08 -2.57
CA PHE A 46 4.89 12.40 -1.27
C PHE A 46 5.37 13.77 -0.80
N ALA A 47 4.45 14.61 -0.35
CA ALA A 47 4.75 15.86 0.32
C ALA A 47 5.00 15.61 1.82
N HIS A 48 5.49 16.63 2.53
CA HIS A 48 5.81 16.52 3.95
C HIS A 48 4.64 16.00 4.81
N ASN A 49 3.43 16.48 4.54
CA ASN A 49 2.20 16.06 5.24
C ASN A 49 1.76 14.62 4.93
N ASP A 50 2.28 14.01 3.88
CA ASP A 50 1.99 12.63 3.52
C ASP A 50 2.86 11.64 4.31
N LEU A 51 4.04 12.06 4.76
CA LEU A 51 5.08 11.16 5.28
C LEU A 51 4.63 10.35 6.50
N LEU A 52 3.87 10.96 7.42
CA LEU A 52 3.34 10.23 8.58
C LEU A 52 2.35 9.15 8.15
N ASN A 53 1.50 9.43 7.15
CA ASN A 53 0.56 8.45 6.61
C ASN A 53 1.30 7.33 5.85
N VAL A 54 2.36 7.65 5.11
CA VAL A 54 3.24 6.64 4.47
C VAL A 54 3.86 5.74 5.53
N ALA A 55 4.45 6.31 6.59
CA ALA A 55 5.05 5.53 7.68
C ALA A 55 4.02 4.61 8.35
N LYS A 56 2.80 5.09 8.60
CA LYS A 56 1.72 4.31 9.19
C LYS A 56 1.12 3.27 8.25
N CYS A 57 1.19 3.49 6.95
CA CYS A 57 0.88 2.49 5.94
C CYS A 57 1.96 1.41 5.92
N ALA A 58 3.23 1.77 5.90
CA ALA A 58 4.35 0.83 5.94
C ALA A 58 4.31 -0.06 7.20
N GLU A 59 4.10 0.54 8.37
CA GLU A 59 3.99 -0.19 9.64
C GLU A 59 2.84 -1.22 9.62
N ARG A 60 1.68 -0.87 9.03
CA ARG A 60 0.55 -1.80 8.94
C ARG A 60 0.78 -2.90 7.90
N ALA A 61 1.44 -2.57 6.79
CA ALA A 61 1.76 -3.55 5.75
C ALA A 61 2.76 -4.58 6.28
N GLU A 62 3.80 -4.14 6.99
CA GLU A 62 4.77 -5.03 7.66
C GLU A 62 4.05 -6.00 8.61
N LYS A 63 3.19 -5.49 9.50
CA LYS A 63 2.43 -6.33 10.44
C LYS A 63 1.53 -7.35 9.74
N TRP A 64 0.93 -6.97 8.62
CA TRP A 64 0.09 -7.89 7.84
C TRP A 64 0.95 -9.00 7.22
N ILE A 65 2.07 -8.65 6.58
CA ILE A 65 3.01 -9.61 5.97
C ILE A 65 3.57 -10.56 7.02
N ALA A 66 3.98 -10.05 8.18
CA ALA A 66 4.49 -10.87 9.28
C ALA A 66 3.47 -11.92 9.75
N ARG A 67 2.18 -11.56 9.79
CA ARG A 67 1.10 -12.51 10.12
C ARG A 67 0.89 -13.56 9.04
N GLN A 68 0.88 -13.16 7.76
CA GLN A 68 0.75 -14.15 6.67
C GLN A 68 1.89 -15.17 6.74
N LYS A 69 3.13 -14.69 6.88
CA LYS A 69 4.29 -15.58 7.05
C LYS A 69 4.13 -16.52 8.25
N ALA A 70 3.66 -16.03 9.39
CA ALA A 70 3.46 -16.89 10.56
C ALA A 70 2.46 -18.03 10.29
N MET A 71 1.38 -17.75 9.55
CA MET A 71 0.36 -18.75 9.20
C MET A 71 0.85 -19.77 8.16
N ASP A 72 1.74 -19.37 7.24
CA ASP A 72 2.30 -20.30 6.24
C ASP A 72 3.25 -21.35 6.85
N HIS A 73 3.76 -21.11 8.07
CA HIS A 73 4.65 -22.03 8.78
C HIS A 73 3.90 -22.99 9.74
N GLU A 74 2.57 -22.92 9.80
CA GLU A 74 1.69 -23.84 10.53
C GLU A 74 1.05 -24.86 9.58
#